data_AF-A0A328SD41-F1
#
_entry.id   AF-A0A328SD41-F1
#
_cell.length_a   1.000
_cell.length_b   1.000
_cell.length_c   1.000
_cell.angle_alpha   90.00
_cell.angle_beta   90.00
_cell.angle_gamma   90.00
#
_symmetry.space_group_name_H-M   'P 1'
#
loop_
_entity.id
_entity.type
_entity.pdbx_description
1 polymer ?
#
loop_
_entity_poly.entity_id
_entity_poly.type
_entity_poly.pdbx_seq_one_letter_code
_entity_poly.pdbx_strand_id
1 'polypeptide(L)'
;MTDEIQQEEENPLLALLRQQLAITQPQNTYTDTQLNTLLQTATHTIPAELRTPQTHEEYTKNYYGDTYITQYYPLVDDTLTCYIDNIPLTEDRIEYTSSNGVIYFNEQILGNLTVHYTSQTPLDDVQEAILQIAVHQARTRADNSAIPAGVNSVTEGDVSVTYKNNNNGSGEGKTAIEKIIDELRNRYARVSII
;
A
#
# COMPACT_ATOMS: atom_id res chain seq x y z
N MET A 1 33.33 21.44 -23.73
CA MET A 1 32.03 20.81 -24.08
C MET A 1 32.22 19.34 -23.81
N THR A 2 31.76 18.90 -22.65
CA THR A 2 31.79 17.50 -22.26
C THR A 2 30.35 17.18 -21.95
N ASP A 3 29.71 16.45 -22.86
CA ASP A 3 28.35 15.96 -22.69
C ASP A 3 28.37 14.92 -21.57
N GLU A 4 27.93 15.31 -20.39
CA GLU A 4 27.56 14.38 -19.33
C GLU A 4 26.26 13.71 -19.74
N ILE A 5 26.37 12.50 -20.28
CA ILE A 5 25.24 11.58 -20.43
C ILE A 5 24.77 11.27 -19.01
N GLN A 6 23.68 11.92 -18.58
CA GLN A 6 22.93 11.50 -17.40
C GLN A 6 22.49 10.06 -17.63
N GLN A 7 23.10 9.11 -16.93
CA GLN A 7 22.57 7.77 -16.81
C GLN A 7 21.23 7.92 -16.08
N GLU A 8 20.11 7.76 -16.78
CA GLU A 8 18.81 7.58 -16.14
C GLU A 8 18.94 6.36 -15.21
N GLU A 9 18.91 6.61 -13.90
CA GLU A 9 18.84 5.54 -12.91
C GLU A 9 17.62 4.68 -13.24
N GLU A 10 17.88 3.42 -13.59
CA GLU A 10 16.83 2.44 -13.88
C GLU A 10 15.90 2.34 -12.67
N ASN A 11 14.59 2.45 -12.90
CA ASN A 11 13.59 2.31 -11.84
C ASN A 11 13.87 1.02 -11.04
N PRO A 12 14.12 1.08 -9.72
CA PRO A 12 14.55 -0.07 -8.94
C PRO A 12 13.54 -1.23 -8.97
N LEU A 13 12.24 -0.93 -9.09
CA LEU A 13 11.20 -1.95 -9.24
C LEU A 13 11.26 -2.67 -10.59
N LEU A 14 11.72 -1.99 -11.65
CA LEU A 14 11.86 -2.57 -12.98
C LEU A 14 12.95 -3.63 -12.98
N ALA A 15 14.11 -3.32 -12.40
CA ALA A 15 15.23 -4.25 -12.25
C ALA A 15 14.84 -5.47 -11.41
N LEU A 16 14.16 -5.26 -10.28
CA LEU A 16 13.67 -6.34 -9.41
C LEU A 16 12.63 -7.22 -10.10
N LEU A 17 11.67 -6.63 -10.81
CA LEU A 17 10.67 -7.40 -11.57
C LEU A 17 11.35 -8.25 -12.65
N ARG A 18 12.32 -7.68 -13.38
CA ARG A 18 13.06 -8.40 -14.42
C ARG A 18 13.81 -9.60 -13.82
N GLN A 19 14.51 -9.40 -12.70
CA GLN A 19 15.21 -10.47 -11.99
C GLN A 19 14.24 -11.57 -11.54
N GLN A 20 13.11 -11.19 -10.94
CA GLN A 20 12.12 -12.14 -10.43
C GLN A 20 11.45 -12.96 -11.55
N LEU A 21 11.17 -12.33 -12.70
CA LEU A 21 10.63 -13.02 -13.87
C LEU A 21 11.65 -13.93 -14.54
N ALA A 22 12.93 -13.56 -14.57
CA ALA A 22 13.98 -14.44 -15.08
C ALA A 22 14.10 -15.75 -14.28
N ILE A 23 13.84 -15.70 -12.96
CA ILE A 23 13.84 -16.88 -12.08
C ILE A 23 12.55 -17.69 -12.26
N THR A 24 11.40 -17.02 -12.26
CA THR A 24 10.09 -17.70 -12.19
C THR A 24 9.51 -18.07 -13.56
N GLN A 25 9.96 -17.43 -14.63
CA GLN A 25 9.50 -17.61 -16.01
C GLN A 25 10.68 -17.50 -17.01
N PRO A 26 11.72 -18.36 -16.88
CA PRO A 26 12.97 -18.22 -17.65
C PRO A 26 12.81 -18.35 -19.17
N GLN A 27 11.69 -18.90 -19.63
CA GLN A 27 11.40 -19.07 -21.06
C GLN A 27 10.74 -17.83 -21.69
N ASN A 28 10.29 -16.87 -20.87
CA ASN A 28 9.61 -15.67 -21.32
C ASN A 28 10.59 -14.49 -21.34
N THR A 29 10.66 -13.80 -22.48
CA THR A 29 11.41 -12.55 -22.60
C THR A 29 10.42 -11.39 -22.56
N TYR A 30 10.62 -10.47 -21.62
CA TYR A 30 9.79 -9.27 -21.49
C TYR A 30 10.59 -8.04 -21.92
N THR A 31 9.97 -7.16 -22.71
CA THR A 31 10.53 -5.84 -23.00
C THR A 31 10.29 -4.88 -21.84
N ASP A 32 11.10 -3.83 -21.73
CA ASP A 32 10.93 -2.83 -20.68
C ASP A 32 9.55 -2.15 -20.73
N THR A 33 8.99 -1.95 -21.92
CA THR A 33 7.62 -1.46 -22.08
C THR A 33 6.59 -2.41 -21.45
N GLN A 34 6.77 -3.73 -21.63
CA GLN A 34 5.87 -4.73 -21.03
C GLN A 34 6.02 -4.77 -19.51
N LEU A 35 7.24 -4.70 -19.00
CA LEU A 35 7.53 -4.68 -17.57
C LEU A 35 6.97 -3.41 -16.89
N ASN A 36 7.16 -2.25 -17.49
CA ASN A 36 6.58 -0.99 -17.00
C ASN A 36 5.05 -1.03 -17.00
N THR A 37 4.43 -1.62 -18.04
CA THR A 37 2.98 -1.80 -18.09
C THR A 37 2.48 -2.69 -16.95
N LEU A 38 3.22 -3.76 -16.62
CA LEU A 38 2.88 -4.65 -15.50
C LEU A 38 2.97 -3.91 -14.16
N LEU A 39 4.06 -3.16 -13.92
CA LEU A 39 4.22 -2.36 -12.70
C LEU A 39 3.14 -1.29 -12.55
N GLN A 40 2.80 -0.58 -13.64
CA GLN A 40 1.74 0.41 -13.62
C GLN A 40 0.38 -0.25 -13.30
N THR A 41 0.06 -1.36 -13.96
CA THR A 41 -1.20 -2.09 -13.70
C THR A 41 -1.26 -2.60 -12.27
N ALA A 42 -0.17 -3.18 -11.75
CA ALA A 42 -0.06 -3.64 -10.38
C ALA A 42 -0.24 -2.50 -9.37
N THR A 43 0.37 -1.34 -9.61
CA THR A 43 0.22 -0.14 -8.78
C THR A 43 -1.23 0.32 -8.70
N HIS A 44 -1.96 0.33 -9.81
CA HIS A 44 -3.38 0.70 -9.85
C HIS A 44 -4.30 -0.36 -9.24
N THR A 45 -3.83 -1.60 -9.13
CA THR A 45 -4.57 -2.70 -8.50
C THR A 45 -4.57 -2.56 -6.97
N ILE A 46 -3.50 -2.00 -6.40
CA ILE A 46 -3.46 -1.71 -4.97
C ILE A 46 -4.35 -0.49 -4.67
N PRO A 47 -5.31 -0.63 -3.74
CA PRO A 47 -6.18 0.47 -3.34
C PRO A 47 -5.38 1.71 -2.89
N ALA A 48 -5.90 2.91 -3.18
CA ALA A 48 -5.19 4.16 -2.88
C ALA A 48 -4.95 4.33 -1.37
N GLU A 49 -5.89 3.88 -0.54
CA GLU A 49 -5.80 3.93 0.91
C GLU A 49 -4.61 3.16 1.49
N LEU A 50 -4.07 2.18 0.75
CA LEU A 50 -2.87 1.44 1.13
C LEU A 50 -1.58 2.07 0.58
N ARG A 51 -1.67 2.97 -0.41
CA ARG A 51 -0.52 3.58 -1.09
C ARG A 51 -0.22 4.99 -0.62
N THR A 52 -1.19 5.69 -0.05
CA THR A 52 -1.05 7.09 0.36
C THR A 52 -1.40 7.25 1.84
N PRO A 53 -0.80 8.24 2.53
CA PRO A 53 -1.17 8.55 3.91
C PRO A 53 -2.68 8.75 4.09
N GLN A 54 -3.24 8.19 5.16
CA GLN A 54 -4.65 8.32 5.54
C GLN A 54 -4.77 9.01 6.89
N THR A 55 -5.60 10.04 6.99
CA THR A 55 -5.88 10.73 8.26
C THR A 55 -7.12 10.15 8.92
N HIS A 56 -7.03 9.91 10.22
CA HIS A 56 -8.04 9.28 11.04
C HIS A 56 -8.40 10.15 12.25
N GLU A 57 -9.65 10.02 12.69
CA GLU A 57 -10.16 10.54 13.95
C GLU A 57 -10.84 9.38 14.69
N GLU A 58 -10.38 9.10 15.91
CA GLU A 58 -10.95 8.07 16.77
C GLU A 58 -11.49 8.68 18.05
N TYR A 59 -12.71 8.29 18.42
CA TYR A 59 -13.39 8.78 19.61
C TYR A 59 -13.71 7.64 20.57
N THR A 60 -13.26 7.77 21.82
CA THR A 60 -13.58 6.85 22.91
C THR A 60 -14.25 7.59 24.06
N LYS A 61 -15.53 7.30 24.27
CA LYS A 61 -16.31 7.85 25.38
C LYS A 61 -15.87 7.22 26.70
N ASN A 62 -15.73 8.04 27.75
CA ASN A 62 -15.35 7.58 29.10
C ASN A 62 -14.07 6.73 29.10
N TYR A 63 -13.07 7.11 28.32
CA TYR A 63 -11.77 6.48 28.33
C TYR A 63 -11.16 6.56 29.74
N TYR A 64 -10.57 5.44 30.18
CA TYR A 64 -9.84 5.33 31.43
C TYR A 64 -8.62 4.45 31.23
N GLY A 65 -7.44 5.06 31.17
CA GLY A 65 -6.20 4.34 30.91
C GLY A 65 -5.01 5.26 30.71
N ASP A 66 -3.83 4.66 30.67
CA ASP A 66 -2.55 5.28 30.34
C ASP A 66 -2.02 4.83 28.96
N THR A 67 -2.76 3.96 28.27
CA THR A 67 -2.36 3.39 26.98
C THR A 67 -3.54 3.36 26.03
N TYR A 68 -3.37 3.89 24.82
CA TYR A 68 -4.33 3.82 23.73
C TYR A 68 -3.73 3.10 22.54
N ILE A 69 -4.56 2.41 21.77
CA ILE A 69 -4.12 1.70 20.59
C ILE A 69 -5.00 2.11 19.41
N THR A 70 -4.37 2.65 18.38
CA THR A 70 -5.03 3.07 17.14
C THR A 70 -5.52 1.86 16.33
N GLN A 71 -6.53 2.10 15.50
CA GLN A 71 -7.04 1.11 14.54
C GLN A 71 -6.07 0.88 13.39
N TYR A 72 -5.34 1.91 12.96
CA TYR A 72 -4.41 1.83 11.82
C TYR A 72 -2.98 2.21 12.23
N TYR A 73 -2.01 1.55 11.61
CA TYR A 73 -0.58 1.76 11.81
C TYR A 73 0.21 1.30 10.56
N PRO A 74 1.47 1.70 10.36
CA PRO A 74 2.26 2.62 11.17
C PRO A 74 1.74 4.05 11.16
N LEU A 75 2.01 4.77 12.24
CA LEU A 75 1.74 6.21 12.33
C LEU A 75 2.80 6.98 11.54
N VAL A 76 2.37 8.03 10.85
CA VAL A 76 3.26 9.04 10.28
C VAL A 76 3.69 9.97 11.40
N ASP A 77 4.99 10.18 11.54
CA ASP A 77 5.54 11.00 12.60
C ASP A 77 5.00 12.43 12.58
N ASP A 78 4.88 13.03 13.77
CA ASP A 78 4.41 14.41 13.99
C ASP A 78 2.97 14.71 13.51
N THR A 79 2.17 13.67 13.24
CA THR A 79 0.74 13.83 12.88
C THR A 79 -0.23 13.54 14.01
N LEU A 80 0.27 12.97 15.12
CA LEU A 80 -0.54 12.55 16.25
C LEU A 80 -0.93 13.75 17.12
N THR A 81 -2.24 13.91 17.37
CA THR A 81 -2.76 14.82 18.39
C THR A 81 -3.84 14.11 19.20
N CYS A 82 -3.87 14.35 20.51
CA CYS A 82 -4.87 13.77 21.41
C CYS A 82 -5.59 14.85 22.18
N TYR A 83 -6.88 14.63 22.46
CA TYR A 83 -7.73 15.54 23.21
C TYR A 83 -8.47 14.79 24.30
N ILE A 84 -8.60 15.41 25.47
CA ILE A 84 -9.48 14.95 26.55
C ILE A 84 -10.54 15.99 26.79
N ASP A 85 -11.81 15.59 26.63
CA ASP A 85 -12.96 16.49 26.73
C ASP A 85 -12.79 17.75 25.85
N ASN A 86 -12.25 17.55 24.65
CA ASN A 86 -11.90 18.57 23.64
C ASN A 86 -10.75 19.52 24.03
N ILE A 87 -9.98 19.19 25.08
CA ILE A 87 -8.78 19.93 25.47
C ILE A 87 -7.57 19.18 24.94
N PRO A 88 -6.70 19.82 24.12
CA PRO A 88 -5.51 19.15 23.58
C PRO A 88 -4.56 18.75 24.72
N LEU A 89 -4.05 17.54 24.64
CA LEU A 89 -2.93 17.08 25.44
C LEU A 89 -1.63 17.65 24.86
N THR A 90 -0.70 18.02 25.74
CA THR A 90 0.62 18.52 25.35
C THR A 90 1.54 17.38 24.96
N GLU A 91 2.52 17.64 24.09
CA GLU A 91 3.46 16.63 23.59
C GLU A 91 4.25 15.94 24.71
N ASP A 92 4.58 16.65 25.79
CA ASP A 92 5.25 16.10 26.97
C ASP A 92 4.39 15.11 27.79
N ARG A 93 3.11 14.96 27.45
CA ARG A 93 2.19 14.01 28.09
C ARG A 93 1.95 12.76 27.24
N ILE A 94 2.51 12.69 26.03
CA ILE A 94 2.26 11.62 25.06
C ILE A 94 3.59 11.07 24.53
N GLU A 95 3.74 9.76 24.60
CA GLU A 95 4.73 9.02 23.83
C GLU A 95 4.02 8.05 22.90
N TYR A 96 4.59 7.70 21.75
CA TYR A 96 3.98 6.72 20.87
C TYR A 96 5.01 5.89 20.12
N THR A 97 4.62 4.68 19.75
CA THR A 97 5.40 3.79 18.90
C THR A 97 4.73 3.71 17.53
N SER A 98 5.31 4.45 16.57
CA SER A 98 4.78 4.57 15.21
C SER A 98 4.53 3.21 14.56
N SER A 99 5.43 2.25 14.76
CA SER A 99 5.41 0.93 14.11
C SER A 99 4.22 0.03 14.47
N ASN A 100 3.52 0.28 15.59
CA ASN A 100 2.45 -0.60 16.07
C ASN A 100 1.20 0.15 16.55
N GLY A 101 1.17 1.48 16.39
CA GLY A 101 0.00 2.31 16.72
C GLY A 101 -0.31 2.42 18.22
N VAL A 102 0.67 2.17 19.09
CA VAL A 102 0.47 2.30 20.54
C VAL A 102 0.86 3.70 21.00
N ILE A 103 -0.02 4.32 21.77
CA ILE A 103 0.15 5.63 22.40
C ILE A 103 0.19 5.40 23.91
N TYR A 104 1.20 5.95 24.57
CA TYR A 104 1.38 5.96 26.02
C TYR A 104 1.14 7.37 26.53
N PHE A 105 0.34 7.49 27.58
CA PHE A 105 0.14 8.73 28.31
C PHE A 105 0.99 8.71 29.57
N ASN A 106 1.65 9.83 29.88
CA ASN A 106 2.52 9.94 31.05
C ASN A 106 1.79 9.94 32.40
N GLU A 107 0.46 9.86 32.36
CA GLU A 107 -0.41 9.70 33.52
C GLU A 107 -1.69 8.97 33.13
N GLN A 108 -2.44 8.52 34.12
CA GLN A 108 -3.75 7.93 33.89
C GLN A 108 -4.75 9.01 33.47
N ILE A 109 -5.35 8.81 32.30
CA ILE A 109 -6.30 9.74 31.72
C ILE A 109 -7.73 9.24 31.95
N LEU A 110 -8.61 10.16 32.33
CA LEU A 110 -10.05 9.92 32.46
C LEU A 110 -10.81 11.01 31.71
N GLY A 111 -11.70 10.63 30.79
CA GLY A 111 -12.55 11.57 30.05
C GLY A 111 -12.96 11.04 28.68
N ASN A 112 -13.52 11.92 27.83
CA ASN A 112 -13.77 11.55 26.44
C ASN A 112 -12.50 11.80 25.63
N LEU A 113 -11.89 10.71 25.12
CA LEU A 113 -10.65 10.76 24.36
C LEU A 113 -10.96 10.89 22.87
N THR A 114 -10.36 11.87 22.22
CA THR A 114 -10.29 11.99 20.76
C THR A 114 -8.83 11.90 20.33
N VAL A 115 -8.52 11.04 19.36
CA VAL A 115 -7.17 10.85 18.81
C VAL A 115 -7.22 11.15 17.31
N HIS A 116 -6.43 12.11 16.85
CA HIS A 116 -6.21 12.36 15.43
C HIS A 116 -4.81 11.90 15.05
N TYR A 117 -4.67 11.19 13.95
CA TYR A 117 -3.37 10.73 13.46
C TYR A 117 -3.42 10.44 11.98
N THR A 118 -2.25 10.39 11.34
CA THR A 118 -2.10 9.88 9.99
C THR A 118 -1.41 8.52 10.04
N SER A 119 -1.92 7.55 9.30
CA SER A 119 -1.26 6.25 9.10
C SER A 119 -0.78 6.10 7.66
N GLN A 120 0.32 5.39 7.45
CA GLN A 120 0.79 5.05 6.11
C GLN A 120 1.43 3.67 6.10
N THR A 121 0.97 2.80 5.21
CA THR A 121 1.64 1.53 4.88
C THR A 121 3.10 1.80 4.50
N PRO A 122 4.09 1.10 5.07
CA PRO A 122 5.48 1.22 4.68
C PRO A 122 5.65 1.09 3.16
N LEU A 123 6.41 2.01 2.56
CA LEU A 123 6.61 2.04 1.11
C LEU A 123 7.22 0.74 0.60
N ASP A 124 8.14 0.14 1.35
CA ASP A 124 8.79 -1.13 0.99
C ASP A 124 7.76 -2.28 0.88
N ASP A 125 6.81 -2.35 1.81
CA ASP A 125 5.73 -3.35 1.79
C ASP A 125 4.75 -3.13 0.62
N VAL A 126 4.43 -1.87 0.31
CA VAL A 126 3.63 -1.52 -0.87
C VAL A 126 4.38 -1.93 -2.15
N GLN A 127 5.67 -1.64 -2.23
CA GLN A 127 6.53 -2.00 -3.35
C GLN A 127 6.64 -3.51 -3.53
N GLU A 128 6.78 -4.26 -2.44
CA GLU A 128 6.76 -5.72 -2.47
C GLU A 128 5.43 -6.25 -3.02
N ALA A 129 4.30 -5.72 -2.54
CA ALA A 129 2.98 -6.09 -3.04
C ALA A 129 2.82 -5.78 -4.53
N ILE A 130 3.32 -4.62 -5.01
CA ILE A 130 3.33 -4.26 -6.44
C ILE A 130 4.11 -5.31 -7.25
N LEU A 131 5.30 -5.69 -6.77
CA LEU A 131 6.14 -6.69 -7.45
C LEU A 131 5.44 -8.05 -7.50
N GLN A 132 4.84 -8.51 -6.41
CA GLN A 132 4.14 -9.78 -6.36
C GLN A 132 2.93 -9.80 -7.33
N ILE A 133 2.14 -8.72 -7.36
CA ILE A 133 1.01 -8.58 -8.29
C ILE A 133 1.52 -8.55 -9.74
N ALA A 134 2.58 -7.80 -10.05
CA ALA A 134 3.14 -7.72 -11.39
C ALA A 134 3.64 -9.09 -11.90
N VAL A 135 4.31 -9.88 -11.04
CA VAL A 135 4.72 -11.25 -11.36
C VAL A 135 3.50 -12.14 -11.60
N HIS A 136 2.46 -12.01 -10.79
CA HIS A 136 1.23 -12.78 -10.94
C HIS A 136 0.52 -12.48 -12.26
N GLN A 137 0.42 -11.20 -12.62
CA GLN A 137 -0.13 -10.75 -13.90
C GLN A 137 0.71 -11.24 -15.10
N ALA A 138 2.04 -11.30 -14.94
CA ALA A 138 2.91 -11.83 -15.99
C ALA A 138 2.67 -13.33 -16.24
N ARG A 139 2.47 -14.13 -15.17
CA ARG A 139 2.17 -15.57 -15.27
C ARG A 139 0.84 -15.83 -15.97
N THR A 140 -0.23 -15.15 -15.52
CA THR A 140 -1.56 -15.28 -16.15
C THR A 140 -1.57 -14.89 -17.63
N ARG A 141 -0.70 -13.97 -18.05
CA ARG A 141 -0.50 -13.62 -19.46
C ARG A 141 0.28 -14.69 -20.25
N ALA A 142 1.22 -15.39 -19.62
CA ALA A 142 2.00 -16.45 -20.24
C ALA A 142 1.20 -17.75 -20.42
N ASP A 143 0.35 -18.10 -19.45
CA ASP A 143 -0.42 -19.35 -19.44
C ASP A 143 -1.61 -19.33 -20.42
N ASN A 144 -2.12 -18.15 -20.80
CA ASN A 144 -3.27 -18.00 -21.69
C ASN A 144 -2.88 -17.50 -23.09
N SER A 145 -2.49 -18.41 -23.98
CA SER A 145 -2.20 -18.11 -25.39
C SER A 145 -3.43 -17.73 -26.26
N ALA A 146 -4.66 -17.70 -25.73
CA ALA A 146 -5.84 -17.21 -26.45
C ALA A 146 -7.02 -16.90 -25.50
N ILE A 147 -7.27 -15.63 -25.14
CA ILE A 147 -8.56 -15.22 -24.54
C ILE A 147 -9.06 -13.89 -25.15
N PRO A 148 -10.36 -13.77 -25.54
CA PRO A 148 -10.93 -12.60 -26.23
C PRO A 148 -11.05 -11.36 -25.36
N ALA A 149 -11.06 -10.19 -26.01
CA ALA A 149 -10.91 -8.87 -25.42
C ALA A 149 -12.11 -8.36 -24.59
N GLY A 150 -11.83 -7.86 -23.39
CA GLY A 150 -12.62 -6.84 -22.68
C GLY A 150 -11.74 -5.62 -22.42
N VAL A 151 -12.18 -4.44 -22.84
CA VAL A 151 -11.36 -3.22 -22.94
C VAL A 151 -11.63 -2.29 -21.77
N ASN A 152 -10.62 -1.96 -20.98
CA ASN A 152 -10.66 -0.81 -20.06
C ASN A 152 -9.51 0.15 -20.40
N SER A 153 -9.78 1.45 -20.43
CA SER A 153 -8.81 2.49 -20.76
C SER A 153 -8.49 3.33 -19.54
N VAL A 154 -7.21 3.63 -19.34
CA VAL A 154 -6.76 4.73 -18.48
C VAL A 154 -6.18 5.82 -19.37
N THR A 155 -6.56 7.06 -19.08
CA THR A 155 -6.07 8.25 -19.79
C THR A 155 -5.41 9.17 -18.77
N GLU A 156 -4.16 9.54 -19.03
CA GLU A 156 -3.42 10.54 -18.25
C GLU A 156 -2.77 11.53 -19.24
N GLY A 157 -3.21 12.80 -19.19
CA GLY A 157 -2.81 13.81 -20.18
C GLY A 157 -3.16 13.40 -21.62
N ASP A 158 -2.21 13.52 -22.54
CA ASP A 158 -2.36 13.10 -23.95
C ASP A 158 -2.10 11.60 -24.17
N VAL A 159 -1.77 10.84 -23.11
CA VAL A 159 -1.44 9.42 -23.20
C VAL A 159 -2.65 8.58 -22.80
N SER A 160 -3.21 7.84 -23.76
CA SER A 160 -4.24 6.84 -23.51
C SER A 160 -3.62 5.44 -23.54
N VAL A 161 -3.60 4.77 -22.39
CA VAL A 161 -3.22 3.36 -22.28
C VAL A 161 -4.49 2.53 -22.18
N THR A 162 -4.83 1.89 -23.30
CA THR A 162 -5.93 0.91 -23.35
C THR A 162 -5.37 -0.46 -22.99
N TYR A 163 -5.75 -1.01 -21.84
CA TYR A 163 -5.38 -2.38 -21.47
C TYR A 163 -6.56 -3.33 -21.56
N LYS A 164 -6.29 -4.52 -22.09
CA LYS A 164 -7.21 -5.65 -22.05
C LYS A 164 -7.22 -6.16 -20.61
N ASN A 165 -8.28 -5.84 -19.86
CA ASN A 165 -8.42 -6.35 -18.51
C ASN A 165 -8.94 -7.78 -18.60
N ASN A 166 -8.05 -8.78 -18.51
CA ASN A 166 -8.43 -10.19 -18.53
C ASN A 166 -8.88 -10.68 -17.14
N ASN A 167 -9.50 -9.82 -16.33
CA ASN A 167 -9.98 -10.12 -14.98
C ASN A 167 -11.20 -11.09 -14.96
N ASN A 168 -11.51 -11.75 -16.08
CA ASN A 168 -12.52 -12.81 -16.19
C ASN A 168 -11.95 -14.21 -16.49
N GLY A 169 -10.62 -14.40 -16.47
CA GLY A 169 -9.97 -15.72 -16.62
C GLY A 169 -9.52 -16.31 -15.27
N SER A 170 -10.16 -17.42 -14.87
CA SER A 170 -9.94 -18.29 -13.69
C SER A 170 -9.84 -17.62 -12.31
N GLY A 171 -10.73 -18.02 -11.39
CA GLY A 171 -10.83 -17.47 -10.04
C GLY A 171 -9.54 -17.48 -9.21
N GLU A 172 -8.55 -18.29 -9.57
CA GLU A 172 -7.27 -18.40 -8.87
C GLU A 172 -6.44 -17.10 -8.92
N GLY A 173 -6.41 -16.39 -10.05
CA GLY A 173 -5.55 -15.21 -10.17
C GLY A 173 -6.11 -13.96 -9.50
N LYS A 174 -7.43 -13.81 -9.54
CA LYS A 174 -8.15 -12.80 -8.78
C LYS A 174 -8.03 -13.06 -7.27
N THR A 175 -8.25 -14.30 -6.83
CA THR A 175 -8.10 -14.68 -5.41
C THR A 175 -6.67 -14.48 -4.89
N ALA A 176 -5.63 -14.72 -5.71
CA ALA A 176 -4.26 -14.47 -5.30
C ALA A 176 -3.96 -12.98 -5.10
N ILE A 177 -4.45 -12.11 -5.99
CA ILE A 177 -4.30 -10.65 -5.86
C ILE A 177 -5.10 -10.12 -4.67
N GLU A 178 -6.35 -10.56 -4.51
CA GLU A 178 -7.19 -10.22 -3.36
C GLU A 178 -6.52 -10.63 -2.05
N LYS A 179 -5.91 -11.83 -1.99
CA LYS A 179 -5.15 -12.29 -0.82
C LYS A 179 -3.96 -11.39 -0.51
N ILE A 180 -3.19 -10.96 -1.51
CA ILE A 180 -2.07 -10.02 -1.31
C ILE A 180 -2.57 -8.69 -0.71
N ILE A 181 -3.67 -8.16 -1.25
CA ILE A 181 -4.28 -6.91 -0.76
C ILE A 181 -4.80 -7.08 0.66
N ASP A 182 -5.49 -8.19 0.94
CA ASP A 182 -6.04 -8.48 2.27
C ASP A 182 -4.93 -8.75 3.30
N GLU A 183 -3.84 -9.42 2.93
CA GLU A 183 -2.67 -9.57 3.80
C GLU A 183 -2.05 -8.22 4.15
N LEU A 184 -1.93 -7.31 3.18
CA LEU A 184 -1.43 -5.95 3.40
C LEU A 184 -2.38 -5.16 4.32
N ARG A 185 -3.69 -5.24 4.07
CA ARG A 185 -4.70 -4.59 4.92
C ARG A 185 -4.69 -5.14 6.34
N ASN A 186 -4.70 -6.46 6.51
CA ASN A 186 -4.73 -7.11 7.82
C ASN A 186 -3.45 -6.89 8.62
N ARG A 187 -2.31 -6.65 7.94
CA ARG A 187 -1.06 -6.30 8.60
C ARG A 187 -1.11 -4.91 9.22
N TYR A 188 -1.86 -3.97 8.65
CA TYR A 188 -1.81 -2.54 9.00
C TYR A 188 -3.11 -1.96 9.55
N ALA A 189 -4.17 -2.75 9.54
CA ALA A 189 -5.39 -2.50 10.28
C ALA A 189 -5.48 -3.50 11.43
N ARG A 190 -5.85 -3.03 12.61
CA ARG A 190 -6.30 -3.92 13.68
C ARG A 190 -7.68 -4.45 13.31
N VAL A 191 -7.76 -5.76 13.15
CA VAL A 191 -9.05 -6.45 13.09
C VAL A 191 -9.70 -6.29 14.45
N SER A 192 -10.80 -5.53 14.51
CA SER A 192 -11.67 -5.52 15.69
C SER A 192 -12.12 -6.94 15.96
N ILE A 193 -11.58 -7.56 17.02
CA ILE A 193 -12.20 -8.74 17.60
C ILE A 193 -13.44 -8.20 18.33
N ILE A 194 -14.59 -8.24 17.63
CA ILE A 194 -15.91 -7.99 18.22
C ILE A 194 -16.33 -9.22 19.00
#